data_AF-A0A349QUX0-F1
#
_entry.id   AF-A0A349QUX0-F1
#
_cell.length_a   1.000
_cell.length_b   1.000
_cell.length_c   1.000
_cell.angle_alpha   90.00
_cell.angle_beta   90.00
_cell.angle_gamma   90.00
#
_symmetry.space_group_name_H-M   'P 1'
#
loop_
_entity.id
_entity.type
_entity.pdbx_description
1 polymer ?
#
loop_
_entity_poly.entity_id
_entity_poly.type
_entity_poly.pdbx_seq_one_letter_code
_entity_poly.pdbx_strand_id
1 'polypeptide(L)' 'NGENSVILNVAQIQDSTVQTFQLPLAVDIYTKNGKIRQTFQLNRRNAQFMIPLPAAVEFIDIDPEKTLVGQIQIDK' A
#
# COMPACT_ATOMS: atom_id res chain seq x y z
N ASN A 1 -23.53 10.99 -2.39
CA ASN A 1 -22.11 11.29 -2.13
C ASN A 1 -21.57 10.22 -1.21
N GLY A 2 -21.22 9.05 -1.76
CA GLY A 2 -20.63 7.97 -0.96
C GLY A 2 -19.14 8.26 -0.77
N GLU A 3 -18.68 8.26 0.47
CA GLU A 3 -17.26 8.30 0.77
C GLU A 3 -16.63 7.00 0.24
N ASN A 4 -15.85 7.09 -0.83
CA ASN A 4 -15.08 5.95 -1.29
C ASN A 4 -13.87 5.81 -0.37
N SER A 5 -13.51 4.58 0.01
CA SER A 5 -12.27 4.33 0.73
C SER A 5 -11.64 3.03 0.24
N VAL A 6 -10.32 2.96 0.37
CA VAL A 6 -9.55 1.72 0.18
C VAL A 6 -8.98 1.31 1.51
N ILE A 7 -9.10 0.03 1.82
CA ILE A 7 -8.41 -0.60 2.95
C ILE A 7 -7.26 -1.41 2.37
N LEU A 8 -6.04 -1.02 2.69
CA LEU A 8 -4.84 -1.74 2.34
C LEU A 8 -4.37 -2.55 3.55
N ASN A 9 -4.43 -3.88 3.45
CA ASN A 9 -3.84 -4.79 4.43
C ASN A 9 -2.47 -5.22 3.91
N VAL A 10 -1.41 -4.94 4.67
CA VAL A 10 -0.03 -5.23 4.27
C VAL A 10 0.61 -6.16 5.28
N ALA A 11 1.19 -7.26 4.80
CA ALA A 11 1.97 -8.19 5.60
C ALA A 11 3.44 -8.20 5.13
N GLN A 12 4.38 -8.07 6.07
CA GLN A 12 5.80 -8.38 5.81
C GLN A 12 6.05 -9.85 6.16
N ILE A 13 6.38 -10.63 5.14
CA ILE A 13 6.69 -12.06 5.26
C ILE A 13 8.20 -12.24 5.12
N GLN A 14 8.85 -12.59 6.23
CA GLN A 14 10.24 -13.01 6.28
C GLN A 14 10.41 -14.09 7.34
N ASP A 15 11.58 -14.76 7.33
CA ASP A 15 11.96 -15.73 8.35
C ASP A 15 11.71 -15.21 9.78
N SER A 16 11.32 -16.11 10.69
CA SER A 16 10.93 -15.76 12.06
C SER A 16 12.09 -15.23 12.91
N THR A 17 13.33 -15.61 12.56
CA THR A 17 14.55 -15.14 13.22
C THR A 17 14.99 -13.76 12.75
N VAL A 18 14.47 -13.29 11.62
CA VAL A 18 14.78 -11.97 11.06
C VAL A 18 13.88 -10.91 11.70
N GLN A 19 14.51 -9.82 12.15
CA GLN A 19 13.80 -8.68 12.69
C GLN A 19 12.84 -8.04 11.67
N THR A 20 11.78 -7.39 12.15
CA THR A 20 10.88 -6.62 11.29
C THR A 20 11.64 -5.47 10.63
N PHE A 21 11.49 -5.31 9.32
CA PHE A 21 12.13 -4.23 8.59
C PHE A 21 11.33 -2.94 8.71
N GLN A 22 12.03 -1.82 8.57
CA GLN A 22 11.44 -0.51 8.36
C GLN A 22 11.44 -0.20 6.86
N LEU A 23 10.30 -0.38 6.21
CA LEU A 23 10.18 -0.27 4.76
C LEU A 23 9.32 0.94 4.38
N PRO A 24 9.81 1.84 3.52
CA PRO A 24 8.99 2.90 2.94
C PRO A 24 8.16 2.32 1.79
N LEU A 25 6.84 2.31 1.93
CA LEU A 25 5.92 1.86 0.87
C LEU A 25 5.22 3.06 0.24
N ALA A 26 5.50 3.32 -1.03
CA ALA A 26 4.72 4.23 -1.86
C ALA A 26 3.58 3.48 -2.56
N VAL A 27 2.39 4.07 -2.58
CA VAL A 27 1.21 3.56 -3.28
C VAL A 27 0.62 4.68 -4.13
N ASP A 28 0.51 4.45 -5.43
CA ASP A 28 -0.20 5.34 -6.35
C ASP A 28 -1.61 4.81 -6.59
N ILE A 29 -2.61 5.61 -6.26
CA ILE A 29 -4.02 5.31 -6.47
C ILE A 29 -4.51 6.18 -7.62
N TYR A 30 -4.92 5.55 -8.70
CA TYR A 30 -5.46 6.21 -9.88
C TYR A 30 -6.98 6.19 -9.81
N THR A 31 -7.57 7.36 -10.01
CA THR A 31 -9.01 7.58 -10.06
C THR A 31 -9.33 8.43 -11.28
N LYS A 32 -10.62 8.57 -11.63
CA LYS A 32 -11.07 9.51 -12.67
C LYS A 32 -10.63 10.97 -12.43
N ASN A 33 -10.32 11.34 -11.18
CA ASN A 33 -9.88 12.69 -10.81
C ASN A 33 -8.35 12.86 -10.92
N GLY A 34 -7.63 11.80 -11.30
CA GLY A 34 -6.19 11.75 -11.37
C GLY A 34 -5.57 10.85 -10.30
N LYS A 35 -4.25 11.03 -10.13
CA LYS A 35 -3.40 10.21 -9.28
C LYS A 35 -3.30 10.78 -7.86
N ILE A 36 -3.46 9.93 -6.86
CA ILE A 36 -3.25 10.23 -5.45
C ILE A 36 -2.08 9.35 -4.97
N ARG A 37 -1.00 9.97 -4.49
CA ARG A 37 0.13 9.24 -3.88
C ARG A 37 -0.04 9.19 -2.37
N GLN A 38 0.12 8.00 -1.81
CA GLN A 38 0.25 7.77 -0.37
C GLN A 38 1.60 7.12 -0.08
N THR A 39 2.22 7.53 1.02
CA THR A 39 3.47 6.94 1.50
C THR A 39 3.27 6.44 2.91
N PHE A 40 3.63 5.19 3.15
CA PHE A 40 3.51 4.52 4.45
C PHE A 40 4.88 4.06 4.94
N GLN A 41 5.11 4.16 6.24
CA GLN A 41 6.25 3.51 6.87
C GLN A 41 5.79 2.18 7.46
N LEU A 42 6.20 1.07 6.84
CA LEU A 42 5.92 -0.27 7.36
C LEU A 42 6.98 -0.61 8.42
N ASN A 43 6.57 -0.70 9.68
CA ASN A 43 7.44 -1.06 10.81
C ASN A 43 6.87 -2.21 11.65
N ARG A 44 5.83 -2.88 11.15
CA ARG A 44 5.17 -4.04 11.76
C ARG A 44 4.96 -5.11 10.71
N ARG A 45 4.94 -6.38 11.13
CA ARG A 45 4.68 -7.52 10.23
C ARG A 45 3.27 -7.50 9.64
N ASN A 46 2.32 -6.86 10.30
CA ASN A 46 0.97 -6.64 9.78
C ASN A 46 0.59 -5.17 10.02
N ALA A 47 0.05 -4.54 8.99
CA ALA A 47 -0.46 -3.18 9.06
C ALA A 47 -1.73 -3.05 8.21
N GLN A 48 -2.63 -2.18 8.64
CA GLN A 48 -3.82 -1.82 7.90
C GLN A 48 -3.87 -0.31 7.74
N PHE A 49 -4.14 0.15 6.52
CA PHE A 49 -4.28 1.56 6.20
C PHE A 49 -5.62 1.80 5.52
N MET A 50 -6.41 2.74 6.04
CA MET A 50 -7.64 3.18 5.39
C MET A 50 -7.39 4.52 4.73
N ILE A 51 -7.67 4.61 3.44
CA ILE A 51 -7.39 5.77 2.61
C ILE A 51 -8.73 6.29 2.10
N PRO A 52 -9.21 7.46 2.58
CA PRO A 52 -10.41 8.08 2.03
C PRO A 52 -10.11 8.61 0.63
N LEU A 53 -11.05 8.44 -0.30
CA LEU A 53 -10.89 8.79 -1.70
C LEU A 53 -12.04 9.67 -2.20
N PRO A 54 -11.73 10.70 -3.01
CA PRO A 54 -12.73 11.59 -3.57
C PRO A 54 -13.51 10.96 -4.75
N ALA A 55 -13.08 9.80 -5.24
CA ALA A 55 -13.66 9.09 -6.38
C ALA A 55 -13.37 7.58 -6.29
N ALA A 56 -14.04 6.79 -7.13
CA ALA A 56 -13.79 5.36 -7.24
C ALA A 56 -12.38 5.07 -7.78
N VAL A 57 -11.79 3.97 -7.32
CA VAL A 57 -10.48 3.49 -7.77
C VAL A 57 -10.60 2.86 -9.14
N GLU A 58 -9.68 3.21 -10.02
CA GLU A 58 -9.50 2.57 -11.33
C GLU A 58 -8.30 1.63 -11.32
N PHE A 59 -7.21 2.04 -10.68
CA PHE A 59 -5.98 1.26 -10.57
C PHE A 59 -5.19 1.62 -9.32
N ILE A 60 -4.45 0.65 -8.76
CA ILE A 60 -3.53 0.84 -7.65
C ILE A 60 -2.18 0.27 -8.07
N ASP A 61 -1.14 1.09 -7.97
CA ASP A 61 0.25 0.70 -8.20
C ASP A 61 0.99 0.68 -6.85
N ILE A 62 1.51 -0.48 -6.49
CA ILE A 62 2.19 -0.73 -5.22
C ILE A 62 3.70 -0.71 -5.48
N ASP A 63 4.42 0.15 -4.77
CA ASP A 63 5.84 0.42 -4.99
C ASP A 63 6.20 0.76 -6.46
N PRO A 64 5.58 1.81 -7.03
CA PRO A 64 5.81 2.22 -8.43
C PRO A 64 7.27 2.61 -8.72
N GLU A 65 8.03 3.01 -7.69
CA GLU A 65 9.44 3.37 -7.79
C GLU A 65 10.37 2.15 -7.66
N LYS A 66 9.82 0.97 -7.36
CA LYS A 66 10.56 -0.28 -7.12
C LYS A 66 11.65 -0.13 -6.06
N THR A 67 11.30 0.59 -4.99
CA THR A 67 12.19 0.86 -3.85
C THR A 67 12.34 -0.36 -2.96
N LEU A 68 11.29 -1.18 -2.85
CA LEU A 68 11.28 -2.36 -2.00
C LEU A 68 12.03 -3.51 -2.67
N VAL A 69 13.11 -3.96 -2.03
CA VAL A 69 13.85 -5.14 -2.46
C VAL A 69 13.20 -6.38 -1.85
N GLY A 70 12.37 -7.05 -2.64
CA GLY A 70 11.68 -8.26 -2.24
C GLY A 70 10.64 -8.71 -3.26
N GLN A 71 9.87 -9.73 -2.91
CA GLN A 71 8.71 -10.14 -3.68
C GLN A 71 7.46 -9.44 -3.14
N ILE A 72 6.73 -8.76 -4.02
CA ILE A 72 5.42 -8.19 -3.70
C ILE A 72 4.36 -9.13 -4.28
N GLN A 73 3.53 -9.68 -3.41
CA GLN A 73 2.34 -10.44 -3.79
C GLN A 73 1.10 -9.61 -3.50
N ILE A 74 0.22 -9.50 -4.49
CA ILE A 74 -1.04 -8.77 -4.38
C ILE A 74 -2.16 -9.79 -4.52
N ASP A 75 -2.87 -10.03 -3.42
CA ASP A 75 -4.11 -10.80 -3.42
C ASP A 75 -5.28 -9.85 -3.75
N LYS A 76 -6.14 -10.27 -4.68
CA LYS A 76 -7.30 -9.50 -5.16
C LYS A 76 -8.56 -9.81 -4.36
#